data_AF-A0A4U6QM90-F1
#
_entry.id   AF-A0A4U6QM90-F1
#
_cell.length_a   1.000
_cell.length_b   1.000
_cell.length_c   1.000
_cell.angle_alpha   90.00
_cell.angle_beta   90.00
_cell.angle_gamma   90.00
#
_symmetry.space_group_name_H-M   'P 1'
#
loop_
_entity.id
_entity.type
_entity.pdbx_description
1 polymer ?
#
loop_
_entity_poly.entity_id
_entity_poly.type
_entity_poly.pdbx_seq_one_letter_code
_entity_poly.pdbx_strand_id
1 'polypeptide(L)'
;MTATVNDEPAASADRGPAREATVSPAVAEATDRKRRRERGIGLPYYESRIDDAMRMSNAEESSLPGSRPHHVPRTPGPCGSLSWVSYRQKATGAARPGCGRSRVPRRLLAALAGTLFVLPVLASCATPPPSAAAEVGDVAISEADVFAAAASAVTAIQAGATSPTTGPGPVETAYYNRGQATSAIRSQLLEQAAARAGITVSEQEVSTALAQSASATGGSGDVGRRAVRDLLLLERWFAALPAEGAAVTDVSVGVDGVLVADRAAAVATRTRWLSQPDVVDTEVSTSSNPVRQQFQLTTRPALGALGVYHAAVGDVILAPAADGGVAVLRITSRQEQPGRLTADDLAAASQGAGGGPSQQLSAIFDLGALLLAPTAEQVGVTVNPRIGAWDPLSVAVIPVGDGL
;
A
#
# COMPACT_ATOMS: atom_id res chain seq x y z
N MET A 1 -77.60 50.21 -40.81
CA MET A 1 -76.21 49.94 -41.22
C MET A 1 -75.89 48.50 -40.86
N THR A 2 -75.83 47.69 -41.91
CA THR A 2 -75.26 46.34 -42.12
C THR A 2 -73.87 46.16 -41.46
N ALA A 3 -73.32 44.99 -41.09
CA ALA A 3 -73.62 43.55 -41.29
C ALA A 3 -72.70 42.65 -40.39
N THR A 4 -73.09 41.35 -40.24
CA THR A 4 -72.31 40.08 -40.08
C THR A 4 -71.30 39.94 -38.91
N VAL A 5 -71.35 39.01 -37.93
CA VAL A 5 -71.62 37.55 -37.82
C VAL A 5 -70.75 36.65 -38.72
N ASN A 6 -69.90 35.83 -38.09
CA ASN A 6 -69.66 34.42 -38.46
C ASN A 6 -68.93 33.62 -37.37
N ASP A 7 -69.36 32.36 -37.27
CA ASP A 7 -69.05 31.26 -36.35
C ASP A 7 -67.74 30.47 -36.64
N GLU A 8 -67.49 29.49 -35.75
CA GLU A 8 -66.80 28.18 -35.93
C GLU A 8 -65.26 28.06 -35.71
N PRO A 9 -64.71 26.84 -35.45
CA PRO A 9 -65.16 25.78 -34.53
C PRO A 9 -64.01 25.05 -33.78
N ALA A 10 -64.40 24.12 -32.90
CA ALA A 10 -63.54 23.16 -32.20
C ALA A 10 -62.96 22.08 -33.13
N ALA A 11 -61.68 21.73 -32.96
CA ALA A 11 -61.01 20.61 -33.64
C ALA A 11 -60.51 19.55 -32.65
N SER A 12 -61.10 18.37 -32.79
CA SER A 12 -60.73 17.06 -32.26
C SER A 12 -59.42 16.57 -32.88
N ALA A 13 -58.45 16.11 -32.07
CA ALA A 13 -57.26 15.40 -32.53
C ALA A 13 -57.27 13.95 -32.03
N ASP A 14 -57.42 13.07 -33.02
CA ASP A 14 -57.41 11.60 -33.02
C ASP A 14 -56.05 11.04 -32.56
N ARG A 15 -56.05 10.05 -31.65
CA ARG A 15 -54.86 9.32 -31.19
C ARG A 15 -54.80 7.96 -31.88
N GLY A 16 -53.93 7.85 -32.88
CA GLY A 16 -53.57 6.56 -33.50
C GLY A 16 -52.75 5.65 -32.58
N PRO A 17 -52.75 4.32 -32.83
CA PRO A 17 -52.14 3.32 -31.94
C PRO A 17 -50.61 3.32 -31.99
N ALA A 18 -50.01 3.14 -30.82
CA ALA A 18 -48.56 3.05 -30.61
C ALA A 18 -47.96 1.84 -31.34
N ARG A 19 -46.98 2.10 -32.22
CA ARG A 19 -46.11 1.07 -32.80
C ARG A 19 -45.08 0.66 -31.75
N GLU A 20 -45.11 -0.61 -31.33
CA GLU A 20 -44.00 -1.26 -30.62
C GLU A 20 -42.75 -1.24 -31.52
N ALA A 21 -41.74 -0.50 -31.10
CA ALA A 21 -40.44 -0.49 -31.75
C ALA A 21 -39.68 -1.76 -31.37
N THR A 22 -39.60 -2.71 -32.31
CA THR A 22 -38.73 -3.88 -32.20
C THR A 22 -37.28 -3.40 -32.23
N VAL A 23 -36.61 -3.38 -31.08
CA VAL A 23 -35.18 -3.06 -30.98
C VAL A 23 -34.39 -4.18 -31.65
N SER A 24 -33.57 -3.83 -32.64
CA SER A 24 -32.73 -4.78 -33.37
C SER A 24 -31.81 -5.55 -32.41
N PRO A 25 -31.65 -6.89 -32.56
CA PRO A 25 -30.79 -7.71 -31.72
C PRO A 25 -29.35 -7.18 -31.62
N ALA A 26 -28.84 -6.55 -32.68
CA ALA A 26 -27.52 -5.95 -32.71
C ALA A 26 -27.37 -4.75 -31.77
N VAL A 27 -28.45 -3.98 -31.55
CA VAL A 27 -28.46 -2.85 -30.61
C VAL A 27 -28.59 -3.36 -29.17
N ALA A 28 -29.33 -4.45 -28.95
CA ALA A 28 -29.38 -5.12 -27.65
C ALA A 28 -28.01 -5.72 -27.26
N GLU A 29 -27.30 -6.35 -28.21
CA GLU A 29 -25.96 -6.91 -27.99
C GLU A 29 -24.91 -5.80 -27.79
N ALA A 30 -24.98 -4.69 -28.55
CA ALA A 30 -24.10 -3.54 -28.34
C ALA A 30 -24.33 -2.87 -26.98
N THR A 31 -25.59 -2.82 -26.53
CA THR A 31 -25.94 -2.27 -25.21
C THR A 31 -25.51 -3.21 -24.08
N ASP A 32 -25.58 -4.55 -24.27
CA ASP A 32 -25.06 -5.51 -23.29
C ASP A 32 -23.53 -5.52 -23.24
N ARG A 33 -22.83 -5.41 -24.38
CA ARG A 33 -21.36 -5.23 -24.40
C ARG A 33 -20.93 -3.93 -23.73
N LYS A 34 -21.66 -2.83 -23.92
CA LYS A 34 -21.41 -1.57 -23.22
C LYS A 34 -21.65 -1.71 -21.71
N ARG A 35 -22.76 -2.35 -21.29
CA ARG A 35 -23.04 -2.65 -19.88
C ARG A 35 -22.08 -3.67 -19.26
N ARG A 36 -21.44 -4.55 -20.03
CA ARG A 36 -20.37 -5.46 -19.55
C ARG A 36 -19.03 -4.73 -19.40
N ARG A 37 -18.72 -3.79 -20.30
CA ARG A 37 -17.56 -2.89 -20.15
C ARG A 37 -17.71 -1.93 -18.96
N GLU A 38 -18.92 -1.43 -18.72
CA GLU A 38 -19.22 -0.55 -17.57
C GLU A 38 -19.38 -1.31 -16.25
N ARG A 39 -19.65 -2.63 -16.29
CA ARG A 39 -19.61 -3.55 -15.14
C ARG A 39 -18.23 -4.18 -14.93
N GLY A 40 -17.16 -3.50 -15.33
CA GLY A 40 -15.81 -3.86 -14.88
C GLY A 40 -15.78 -3.79 -13.36
N ILE A 41 -15.90 -4.94 -12.72
CA ILE A 41 -15.85 -5.11 -11.27
C ILE A 41 -14.52 -4.52 -10.83
N GLY A 42 -14.57 -3.42 -10.08
CA GLY A 42 -13.38 -2.75 -9.58
C GLY A 42 -12.57 -3.74 -8.75
N LEU A 43 -11.37 -4.05 -9.22
CA LEU A 43 -10.42 -4.83 -8.44
C LEU A 43 -10.08 -4.06 -7.16
N PRO A 44 -9.86 -4.75 -6.03
CA PRO A 44 -9.42 -4.14 -4.80
C PRO A 44 -8.16 -3.29 -5.01
N TYR A 45 -8.28 -2.04 -4.60
CA TYR A 45 -7.33 -1.02 -4.14
C TYR A 45 -5.79 -1.12 -4.34
N TYR A 46 -5.17 -2.30 -4.48
CA TYR A 46 -3.70 -2.48 -4.42
C TYR A 46 -3.08 -3.13 -5.68
N GLU A 47 -3.87 -3.54 -6.66
CA GLU A 47 -3.49 -4.72 -7.45
C GLU A 47 -2.95 -4.46 -8.86
N SER A 48 -3.22 -3.32 -9.50
CA SER A 48 -2.81 -3.14 -10.91
C SER A 48 -1.44 -2.51 -11.14
N ARG A 49 -0.67 -2.18 -10.10
CA ARG A 49 0.45 -1.22 -10.23
C ARG A 49 1.86 -1.78 -10.24
N ILE A 50 2.17 -2.91 -9.64
CA ILE A 50 3.56 -3.40 -9.69
C ILE A 50 3.90 -3.87 -11.10
N ASP A 51 2.95 -4.51 -11.77
CA ASP A 51 3.06 -4.92 -13.17
C ASP A 51 3.09 -3.72 -14.13
N ASP A 52 2.23 -2.71 -13.94
CA ASP A 52 2.22 -1.52 -14.80
C ASP A 52 3.41 -0.56 -14.54
N ALA A 53 3.88 -0.44 -13.29
CA ALA A 53 5.06 0.38 -12.98
C ALA A 53 6.33 -0.19 -13.60
N MET A 54 6.46 -1.52 -13.65
CA MET A 54 7.53 -2.21 -14.37
C MET A 54 7.33 -2.13 -15.89
N ARG A 55 6.10 -2.25 -16.39
CA ARG A 55 5.78 -2.19 -17.83
C ARG A 55 6.00 -0.81 -18.47
N MET A 56 5.68 0.28 -17.77
CA MET A 56 5.92 1.65 -18.28
C MET A 56 7.41 1.99 -18.36
N SER A 57 8.25 1.42 -17.50
CA SER A 57 9.70 1.67 -17.53
C SER A 57 10.39 1.08 -18.77
N ASN A 58 9.86 0.01 -19.35
CA ASN A 58 10.39 -0.58 -20.58
C ASN A 58 9.94 0.17 -21.84
N ALA A 59 8.88 0.98 -21.76
CA ALA A 59 8.35 1.74 -22.89
C ALA A 59 9.10 3.06 -23.13
N GLU A 60 9.64 3.69 -22.08
CA GLU A 60 10.42 4.94 -22.20
C GLU A 60 11.81 4.75 -22.84
N GLU A 61 12.31 3.51 -22.94
CA GLU A 61 13.61 3.20 -23.55
C GLU A 61 13.56 3.21 -25.10
N SER A 62 12.37 3.24 -25.71
CA SER A 62 12.21 3.16 -27.17
C SER A 62 12.17 4.53 -27.88
N SER A 63 12.29 5.66 -27.17
CA SER A 63 12.12 6.99 -27.78
C SER A 63 13.08 8.05 -27.25
N LEU A 64 14.38 7.92 -27.52
CA LEU A 64 15.31 9.07 -27.53
C LEU A 64 16.26 9.01 -28.74
N PRO A 65 16.44 10.11 -29.49
CA PRO A 65 17.32 10.15 -30.65
C PRO A 65 18.79 10.31 -30.24
N GLY A 66 19.67 9.61 -30.96
CA GLY A 66 21.10 9.48 -30.67
C GLY A 66 21.85 10.80 -30.54
N SER A 67 22.66 10.90 -29.48
CA SER A 67 23.60 11.99 -29.24
C SER A 67 25.02 11.46 -29.17
N ARG A 68 25.90 12.06 -29.99
CA ARG A 68 27.32 11.72 -30.18
C ARG A 68 28.17 12.07 -28.93
N PRO A 69 29.36 11.43 -28.74
CA PRO A 69 30.15 11.61 -27.54
C PRO A 69 31.04 12.86 -27.62
N HIS A 70 31.06 13.64 -26.53
CA HIS A 70 32.07 14.68 -26.30
C HIS A 70 33.16 14.16 -25.36
N HIS A 71 34.41 14.26 -25.82
CA HIS A 71 35.63 14.06 -25.06
C HIS A 71 35.77 15.08 -23.92
N VAL A 72 36.15 14.63 -22.73
CA VAL A 72 36.68 15.48 -21.65
C VAL A 72 38.01 14.88 -21.15
N PRO A 73 39.06 15.68 -20.94
CA PRO A 73 40.38 15.19 -20.54
C PRO A 73 40.53 15.01 -19.02
N ARG A 74 41.35 14.02 -18.66
CA ARG A 74 41.84 13.73 -17.30
C ARG A 74 42.83 14.79 -16.81
N THR A 75 42.74 15.16 -15.54
CA THR A 75 43.89 15.66 -14.75
C THR A 75 43.86 15.12 -13.31
N PRO A 76 45.02 15.01 -12.63
CA PRO A 76 45.22 14.15 -11.46
C PRO A 76 45.08 14.91 -10.13
N GLY A 77 44.70 14.18 -9.07
CA GLY A 77 44.61 14.70 -7.71
C GLY A 77 45.97 14.77 -6.98
N PRO A 78 45.94 15.16 -5.70
CA PRO A 78 46.99 14.77 -4.77
C PRO A 78 46.48 14.08 -3.50
N CYS A 79 47.34 13.18 -3.03
CA CYS A 79 47.32 12.45 -1.77
C CYS A 79 47.15 13.35 -0.53
N GLY A 80 46.55 12.80 0.53
CA GLY A 80 46.51 13.45 1.84
C GLY A 80 45.98 12.59 2.98
N SER A 81 46.88 11.83 3.59
CA SER A 81 46.96 11.45 5.02
C SER A 81 45.78 10.78 5.74
N LEU A 82 46.02 9.53 6.11
CA LEU A 82 45.42 8.83 7.25
C LEU A 82 45.68 9.56 8.58
N SER A 83 44.67 9.65 9.43
CA SER A 83 44.87 9.75 10.89
C SER A 83 43.90 8.82 11.61
N TRP A 84 44.49 7.91 12.40
CA TRP A 84 43.82 6.99 13.29
C TRP A 84 43.46 7.75 14.57
N VAL A 85 42.17 7.79 14.92
CA VAL A 85 41.71 8.25 16.25
C VAL A 85 41.19 7.05 17.03
N SER A 86 42.00 6.64 18.00
CA SER A 86 41.74 5.59 18.97
C SER A 86 40.67 6.04 19.97
N TYR A 87 39.51 5.39 19.99
CA TYR A 87 38.51 5.62 21.04
C TYR A 87 38.74 4.67 22.22
N ARG A 88 39.01 5.29 23.37
CA ARG A 88 39.36 4.68 24.65
C ARG A 88 38.09 4.29 25.40
N GLN A 89 37.84 2.99 25.58
CA GLN A 89 36.83 2.47 26.50
C GLN A 89 37.16 2.88 27.94
N LYS A 90 36.24 3.57 28.62
CA LYS A 90 36.30 3.80 30.06
C LYS A 90 35.59 2.66 30.78
N ALA A 91 36.38 1.96 31.58
CA ALA A 91 35.97 0.89 32.48
C ALA A 91 35.09 1.40 33.63
N THR A 92 34.28 0.46 34.10
CA THR A 92 33.42 0.43 35.26
C THR A 92 34.17 0.57 36.59
N GLY A 93 33.62 1.33 37.54
CA GLY A 93 33.94 1.29 38.97
C GLY A 93 32.65 0.99 39.74
N ALA A 94 32.58 -0.10 40.52
CA ALA A 94 32.86 -0.17 41.97
C ALA A 94 31.83 0.65 42.80
N ALA A 95 31.18 0.19 43.87
CA ALA A 95 31.49 -0.86 44.84
C ALA A 95 30.23 -1.26 45.66
N ARG A 96 30.28 -2.46 46.25
CA ARG A 96 29.47 -2.92 47.43
C ARG A 96 30.00 -2.23 48.71
N PRO A 97 29.22 -2.04 49.80
CA PRO A 97 28.87 -3.12 50.78
C PRO A 97 27.46 -2.93 51.40
N GLY A 98 26.87 -3.82 52.21
CA GLY A 98 27.37 -4.96 52.95
C GLY A 98 26.23 -5.75 53.61
N CYS A 99 26.58 -6.91 54.14
CA CYS A 99 25.73 -7.83 54.88
C CYS A 99 25.41 -7.30 56.28
N GLY A 100 24.14 -7.39 56.70
CA GLY A 100 23.71 -7.22 58.08
C GLY A 100 22.67 -8.27 58.47
N ARG A 101 23.06 -9.19 59.37
CA ARG A 101 22.20 -10.24 59.95
C ARG A 101 21.38 -9.68 61.13
N SER A 102 20.22 -10.33 61.35
CA SER A 102 19.49 -10.46 62.63
C SER A 102 18.67 -9.23 63.06
N ARG A 103 17.47 -9.29 63.64
CA ARG A 103 16.76 -10.31 64.45
C ARG A 103 15.24 -10.16 64.28
N VAL A 104 14.52 -11.27 64.39
CA VAL A 104 13.07 -11.32 64.63
C VAL A 104 12.78 -10.96 66.09
N PRO A 105 11.65 -10.30 66.39
CA PRO A 105 10.77 -10.87 67.39
C PRO A 105 9.28 -10.92 66.97
N ARG A 106 8.66 -11.98 67.49
CA ARG A 106 7.24 -12.35 67.43
C ARG A 106 6.32 -11.38 68.17
N ARG A 107 5.02 -11.57 67.89
CA ARG A 107 3.78 -11.15 68.62
C ARG A 107 3.18 -9.88 68.02
N LEU A 108 1.91 -9.81 67.59
CA LEU A 108 0.69 -10.39 68.17
C LEU A 108 -0.40 -10.62 67.10
N LEU A 109 -1.29 -11.56 67.42
CA LEU A 109 -2.58 -11.82 66.77
C LEU A 109 -3.50 -10.60 66.78
N ALA A 110 -4.27 -10.41 65.71
CA ALA A 110 -5.66 -10.00 65.78
C ALA A 110 -6.42 -10.53 64.56
N ALA A 111 -7.34 -11.45 64.82
CA ALA A 111 -8.28 -12.01 63.87
C ALA A 111 -9.33 -10.97 63.48
N LEU A 112 -9.69 -10.93 62.20
CA LEU A 112 -11.01 -10.47 61.77
C LEU A 112 -11.46 -11.31 60.57
N ALA A 113 -12.48 -12.10 60.84
CA ALA A 113 -13.24 -12.86 59.87
C ALA A 113 -13.94 -11.90 58.89
N GLY A 114 -13.90 -12.23 57.60
CA GLY A 114 -14.54 -11.45 56.55
C GLY A 114 -14.62 -12.23 55.25
N THR A 115 -15.60 -13.12 55.17
CA THR A 115 -16.29 -13.54 53.94
C THR A 115 -15.43 -14.09 52.80
N LEU A 116 -15.25 -15.42 52.82
CA LEU A 116 -14.77 -16.21 51.70
C LEU A 116 -15.80 -16.17 50.56
N PHE A 117 -15.74 -15.17 49.69
CA PHE A 117 -16.40 -15.21 48.38
C PHE A 117 -15.59 -16.16 47.50
N VAL A 118 -15.99 -17.44 47.49
CA VAL A 118 -15.58 -18.38 46.44
C VAL A 118 -16.27 -17.91 45.16
N LEU A 119 -15.62 -16.99 44.45
CA LEU A 119 -15.96 -16.70 43.06
C LEU A 119 -15.81 -18.01 42.28
N PRO A 120 -16.87 -18.55 41.67
CA PRO A 120 -16.68 -19.58 40.68
C PRO A 120 -15.87 -18.92 39.57
N VAL A 121 -14.59 -19.30 39.46
CA VAL A 121 -13.84 -19.08 38.24
C VAL A 121 -14.57 -19.91 37.21
N LEU A 122 -15.58 -19.31 36.59
CA LEU A 122 -16.07 -19.77 35.30
C LEU A 122 -14.81 -19.77 34.45
N ALA A 123 -14.26 -20.96 34.26
CA ALA A 123 -13.46 -21.29 33.10
C ALA A 123 -14.37 -21.06 31.89
N SER A 124 -14.61 -19.79 31.58
CA SER A 124 -14.73 -19.35 30.22
C SER A 124 -13.53 -20.01 29.55
N CYS A 125 -13.79 -21.00 28.71
CA CYS A 125 -12.90 -21.32 27.62
C CYS A 125 -12.81 -20.01 26.83
N ALA A 126 -11.96 -19.10 27.30
CA ALA A 126 -11.68 -17.85 26.65
C ALA A 126 -11.07 -18.31 25.34
N THR A 127 -11.90 -18.28 24.30
CA THR A 127 -11.44 -18.36 22.92
C THR A 127 -10.22 -17.45 22.89
N PRO A 128 -9.02 -17.97 22.59
CA PRO A 128 -7.83 -17.14 22.57
C PRO A 128 -8.17 -15.89 21.75
N PRO A 129 -7.81 -14.70 22.23
CA PRO A 129 -8.14 -13.47 21.53
C PRO A 129 -7.76 -13.66 20.06
N PRO A 130 -8.61 -13.24 19.11
CA PRO A 130 -8.32 -13.41 17.70
C PRO A 130 -6.92 -12.87 17.45
N SER A 131 -6.10 -13.64 16.74
CA SER A 131 -4.72 -13.25 16.49
C SER A 131 -4.71 -11.91 15.75
N ALA A 132 -3.78 -11.04 16.13
CA ALA A 132 -3.60 -9.77 15.46
C ALA A 132 -2.72 -9.95 14.21
N ALA A 133 -3.15 -9.37 13.09
CA ALA A 133 -2.30 -9.16 11.92
C ALA A 133 -1.29 -8.04 12.19
N ALA A 134 -1.70 -7.01 12.93
CA ALA A 134 -0.88 -5.88 13.32
C ALA A 134 -1.48 -5.18 14.54
N GLU A 135 -0.68 -4.37 15.23
CA GLU A 135 -1.12 -3.46 16.29
C GLU A 135 -0.70 -2.04 15.90
N VAL A 136 -1.59 -1.07 16.08
CA VAL A 136 -1.36 0.36 15.83
C VAL A 136 -1.69 1.12 17.11
N GLY A 137 -0.66 1.41 17.92
CA GLY A 137 -0.85 1.80 19.32
C GLY A 137 -1.65 0.73 20.07
N ASP A 138 -2.76 1.14 20.69
CA ASP A 138 -3.64 0.24 21.46
C ASP A 138 -4.70 -0.48 20.60
N VAL A 139 -4.67 -0.31 19.27
CA VAL A 139 -5.67 -0.90 18.37
C VAL A 139 -5.10 -2.12 17.66
N ALA A 140 -5.68 -3.29 17.92
CA ALA A 140 -5.37 -4.53 17.24
C ALA A 140 -6.16 -4.66 15.93
N ILE A 141 -5.45 -4.98 14.84
CA ILE A 141 -6.02 -5.32 13.54
C ILE A 141 -6.18 -6.84 13.47
N SER A 142 -7.41 -7.30 13.30
CA SER A 142 -7.76 -8.73 13.24
C SER A 142 -7.10 -9.44 12.06
N GLU A 143 -6.41 -10.55 12.34
CA GLU A 143 -5.85 -11.43 11.30
C GLU A 143 -6.95 -12.07 10.45
N ALA A 144 -8.06 -12.46 11.08
CA ALA A 144 -9.20 -13.05 10.37
C ALA A 144 -9.78 -12.07 9.35
N ASP A 145 -9.87 -10.78 9.70
CA ASP A 145 -10.43 -9.75 8.83
C ASP A 145 -9.51 -9.47 7.65
N VAL A 146 -8.19 -9.43 7.88
CA VAL A 146 -7.18 -9.27 6.82
C VAL A 146 -7.27 -10.41 5.81
N PHE A 147 -7.38 -11.66 6.25
CA PHE A 147 -7.48 -12.79 5.31
C PHE A 147 -8.84 -12.91 4.63
N ALA A 148 -9.93 -12.58 5.33
CA ALA A 148 -11.25 -12.52 4.71
C ALA A 148 -11.28 -11.48 3.59
N ALA A 149 -10.70 -10.30 3.84
CA ALA A 149 -10.56 -9.25 2.83
C ALA A 149 -9.67 -9.72 1.66
N ALA A 150 -8.53 -10.36 1.94
CA ALA A 150 -7.62 -10.85 0.90
C ALA A 150 -8.27 -11.96 0.03
N ALA A 151 -9.03 -12.87 0.65
CA ALA A 151 -9.77 -13.90 -0.08
C ALA A 151 -10.89 -13.29 -0.94
N SER A 152 -11.58 -12.26 -0.45
CA SER A 152 -12.60 -11.55 -1.22
C SER A 152 -11.98 -10.83 -2.44
N ALA A 153 -10.80 -10.26 -2.25
CA ALA A 153 -10.04 -9.58 -3.28
C ALA A 153 -9.65 -10.52 -4.43
N VAL A 154 -9.02 -11.64 -4.10
CA VAL A 154 -8.72 -12.73 -5.02
C VAL A 154 -9.96 -13.18 -5.78
N THR A 155 -11.08 -13.39 -5.08
CA THR A 155 -12.32 -13.88 -5.69
C THR A 155 -12.85 -12.88 -6.73
N ALA A 156 -12.78 -11.58 -6.44
CA ALA A 156 -13.19 -10.53 -7.37
C ALA A 156 -12.32 -10.50 -8.63
N ILE A 157 -11.01 -10.67 -8.49
CA ILE A 157 -10.07 -10.77 -9.63
C ILE A 157 -10.41 -11.96 -10.51
N GLN A 158 -10.61 -13.13 -9.90
CA GLN A 158 -10.95 -14.35 -10.62
C GLN A 158 -12.29 -14.27 -11.34
N ALA A 159 -13.27 -13.57 -10.75
CA ALA A 159 -14.56 -13.33 -11.39
C ALA A 159 -14.45 -12.46 -12.65
N GLY A 160 -13.43 -11.59 -12.74
CA GLY A 160 -13.14 -10.77 -13.91
C GLY A 160 -12.22 -11.43 -14.95
N ALA A 161 -11.54 -12.53 -14.61
CA ALA A 161 -10.61 -13.22 -15.49
C ALA A 161 -11.32 -13.99 -16.61
N THR A 162 -10.85 -13.86 -17.84
CA THR A 162 -11.40 -14.55 -19.03
C THR A 162 -11.03 -16.05 -19.09
N SER A 163 -10.17 -16.52 -18.19
CA SER A 163 -9.87 -17.93 -17.98
C SER A 163 -9.80 -18.23 -16.49
N PRO A 164 -10.56 -19.23 -15.98
CA PRO A 164 -10.48 -19.65 -14.59
C PRO A 164 -9.21 -20.49 -14.43
N THR A 165 -8.05 -19.84 -14.37
CA THR A 165 -6.83 -20.52 -13.96
C THR A 165 -6.84 -20.72 -12.46
N THR A 166 -6.13 -21.76 -12.02
CA THR A 166 -5.85 -22.19 -10.64
C THR A 166 -5.87 -21.03 -9.63
N GLY A 167 -6.46 -21.26 -8.46
CA GLY A 167 -6.49 -20.30 -7.35
C GLY A 167 -5.14 -19.62 -7.08
N PRO A 168 -5.10 -18.44 -6.44
CA PRO A 168 -3.87 -17.70 -6.27
C PRO A 168 -2.82 -18.59 -5.61
N GLY A 169 -1.60 -18.54 -6.12
CA GLY A 169 -0.50 -19.26 -5.51
C GLY A 169 -0.25 -18.77 -4.07
N PRO A 170 0.52 -19.52 -3.26
CA PRO A 170 0.87 -19.07 -1.90
C PRO A 170 1.53 -17.68 -1.86
N VAL A 171 2.29 -17.32 -2.89
CA VAL A 171 2.98 -16.03 -3.03
C VAL A 171 1.99 -14.91 -3.27
N GLU A 172 1.09 -15.11 -4.22
CA GLU A 172 0.04 -14.17 -4.57
C GLU A 172 -0.89 -13.96 -3.37
N THR A 173 -1.22 -15.03 -2.65
CA THR A 173 -1.97 -14.96 -1.39
C THR A 173 -1.23 -14.14 -0.32
N ALA A 174 0.08 -14.34 -0.16
CA ALA A 174 0.88 -13.57 0.78
C ALA A 174 0.95 -12.08 0.40
N TYR A 175 1.04 -11.78 -0.90
CA TYR A 175 0.97 -10.44 -1.45
C TYR A 175 -0.36 -9.76 -1.07
N TYR A 176 -1.49 -10.43 -1.33
CA TYR A 176 -2.81 -9.89 -0.96
C TYR A 176 -2.96 -9.69 0.55
N ASN A 177 -2.46 -10.63 1.36
CA ASN A 177 -2.50 -10.49 2.82
C ASN A 177 -1.72 -9.24 3.29
N ARG A 178 -0.55 -8.98 2.73
CA ARG A 178 0.23 -7.76 3.05
C ARG A 178 -0.46 -6.49 2.56
N GLY A 179 -1.05 -6.51 1.36
CA GLY A 179 -1.81 -5.38 0.84
C GLY A 179 -3.00 -5.02 1.74
N GLN A 180 -3.76 -6.02 2.20
CA GLN A 180 -4.89 -5.81 3.11
C GLN A 180 -4.44 -5.37 4.51
N ALA A 181 -3.37 -5.95 5.05
CA ALA A 181 -2.79 -5.49 6.32
C ALA A 181 -2.31 -4.03 6.21
N THR A 182 -1.63 -3.67 5.11
CA THR A 182 -1.19 -2.30 4.83
C THR A 182 -2.38 -1.34 4.78
N SER A 183 -3.44 -1.69 4.05
CA SER A 183 -4.67 -0.88 3.97
C SER A 183 -5.31 -0.68 5.34
N ALA A 184 -5.44 -1.73 6.14
CA ALA A 184 -6.01 -1.65 7.48
C ALA A 184 -5.17 -0.78 8.44
N ILE A 185 -3.83 -0.92 8.40
CA ILE A 185 -2.92 -0.09 9.20
C ILE A 185 -3.02 1.37 8.77
N ARG A 186 -2.98 1.66 7.47
CA ARG A 186 -3.08 3.02 6.93
C ARG A 186 -4.41 3.68 7.29
N SER A 187 -5.52 2.96 7.20
CA SER A 187 -6.85 3.44 7.62
C SER A 187 -6.84 3.80 9.11
N GLN A 188 -6.32 2.92 9.98
CA GLN A 188 -6.23 3.19 11.41
C GLN A 188 -5.31 4.38 11.75
N LEU A 189 -4.19 4.53 11.05
CA LEU A 189 -3.29 5.67 11.20
C LEU A 189 -3.96 6.98 10.73
N LEU A 190 -4.71 6.92 9.63
CA LEU A 190 -5.42 8.06 9.07
C LEU A 190 -6.53 8.55 10.01
N GLU A 191 -7.31 7.65 10.59
CA GLU A 191 -8.32 8.00 11.59
C GLU A 191 -7.69 8.70 12.80
N GLN A 192 -6.56 8.20 13.30
CA GLN A 192 -5.84 8.82 14.42
C GLN A 192 -5.24 10.19 14.05
N ALA A 193 -4.65 10.30 12.87
CA ALA A 193 -4.09 11.56 12.38
C ALA A 193 -5.17 12.63 12.19
N ALA A 194 -6.29 12.23 11.55
CA ALA A 194 -7.43 13.11 11.34
C ALA A 194 -8.06 13.57 12.67
N ALA A 195 -8.24 12.65 13.64
CA ALA A 195 -8.75 13.00 14.96
C ALA A 195 -7.86 14.02 15.68
N ARG A 196 -6.52 13.87 15.62
CA ARG A 196 -5.57 14.84 16.19
C ARG A 196 -5.63 16.20 15.50
N ALA A 197 -5.88 16.21 14.19
CA ALA A 197 -6.02 17.43 13.40
C ALA A 197 -7.42 18.08 13.52
N GLY A 198 -8.37 17.46 14.24
CA GLY A 198 -9.76 17.93 14.29
C GLY A 198 -10.51 17.74 12.97
N ILE A 199 -10.03 16.87 12.09
CA ILE A 199 -10.66 16.53 10.82
C ILE A 199 -11.64 15.39 11.08
N THR A 200 -12.91 15.61 10.76
CA THR A 200 -13.97 14.62 10.94
C THR A 200 -14.69 14.35 9.62
N VAL A 201 -15.23 13.15 9.44
CA VAL A 201 -16.14 12.79 8.34
C VAL A 201 -17.35 12.09 8.94
N SER A 202 -18.56 12.56 8.61
CA SER A 202 -19.82 12.00 9.10
C SER A 202 -20.27 10.77 8.31
N GLU A 203 -21.06 9.90 8.94
CA GLU A 203 -21.69 8.76 8.25
C GLU A 203 -22.58 9.20 7.07
N GLN A 204 -23.21 10.37 7.18
CA GLN A 204 -24.02 10.92 6.11
C GLN A 204 -23.17 11.25 4.88
N GLU A 205 -22.00 11.85 5.07
CA GLU A 205 -21.06 12.15 3.98
C GLU A 205 -20.55 10.86 3.34
N VAL A 206 -20.17 9.85 4.15
CA VAL A 206 -19.75 8.54 3.63
C VAL A 206 -20.87 7.89 2.82
N SER A 207 -22.10 7.89 3.33
CA SER A 207 -23.24 7.29 2.62
C SER A 207 -23.56 8.02 1.31
N THR A 208 -23.43 9.35 1.30
CA THR A 208 -23.65 10.19 0.12
C THR A 208 -22.58 9.93 -0.93
N ALA A 209 -21.31 9.93 -0.52
CA ALA A 209 -20.18 9.64 -1.41
C ALA A 209 -20.29 8.21 -1.95
N LEU A 210 -20.62 7.22 -1.12
CA LEU A 210 -20.78 5.82 -1.55
C LEU A 210 -21.90 5.66 -2.59
N ALA A 211 -23.01 6.39 -2.44
CA ALA A 211 -24.10 6.40 -3.43
C ALA A 211 -23.67 6.98 -4.78
N GLN A 212 -22.71 7.91 -4.78
CA GLN A 212 -22.14 8.53 -5.98
C GLN A 212 -21.01 7.71 -6.62
N SER A 213 -20.32 6.88 -5.82
CA SER A 213 -19.07 6.20 -6.18
C SER A 213 -19.16 4.67 -6.16
N ALA A 214 -20.36 4.09 -6.13
CA ALA A 214 -20.61 2.64 -6.03
C ALA A 214 -19.87 1.78 -7.10
N SER A 215 -19.45 2.38 -8.21
CA SER A 215 -18.69 1.72 -9.28
C SER A 215 -17.15 1.83 -9.12
N ALA A 216 -16.64 2.79 -8.34
CA ALA A 216 -15.22 3.14 -8.27
C ALA A 216 -14.47 2.50 -7.09
N THR A 217 -15.17 2.14 -6.01
CA THR A 217 -14.55 1.65 -4.76
C THR A 217 -14.43 0.13 -4.66
N GLY A 218 -14.80 -0.60 -5.72
CA GLY A 218 -14.49 -2.03 -5.88
C GLY A 218 -15.17 -3.00 -4.92
N GLY A 219 -16.07 -2.53 -4.03
CA GLY A 219 -16.75 -3.39 -3.07
C GLY A 219 -18.03 -2.81 -2.51
N SER A 220 -19.04 -3.68 -2.33
CA SER A 220 -20.22 -3.40 -1.51
C SER A 220 -19.93 -3.77 -0.04
N GLY A 221 -20.59 -3.09 0.89
CA GLY A 221 -20.44 -3.37 2.33
C GLY A 221 -19.34 -2.54 3.03
N ASP A 222 -18.78 -3.08 4.11
CA ASP A 222 -17.93 -2.32 5.03
C ASP A 222 -16.56 -1.93 4.45
N VAL A 223 -16.00 -2.76 3.55
CA VAL A 223 -14.73 -2.45 2.86
C VAL A 223 -14.88 -1.20 1.98
N GLY A 224 -15.92 -1.15 1.15
CA GLY A 224 -16.21 0.02 0.31
C GLY A 224 -16.53 1.26 1.15
N ARG A 225 -17.28 1.11 2.26
CA ARG A 225 -17.56 2.19 3.20
C ARG A 225 -16.28 2.76 3.83
N ARG A 226 -15.37 1.90 4.29
CA ARG A 226 -14.08 2.29 4.87
C ARG A 226 -13.23 3.03 3.84
N ALA A 227 -13.08 2.49 2.64
CA ALA A 227 -12.31 3.15 1.57
C ALA A 227 -12.85 4.55 1.21
N VAL A 228 -14.18 4.72 1.19
CA VAL A 228 -14.82 6.04 0.99
C VAL A 228 -14.53 6.98 2.16
N ARG A 229 -14.63 6.50 3.40
CA ARG A 229 -14.27 7.31 4.59
C ARG A 229 -12.82 7.75 4.52
N ASP A 230 -11.91 6.81 4.26
CA ASP A 230 -10.47 7.09 4.17
C ASP A 230 -10.20 8.14 3.09
N LEU A 231 -10.86 8.04 1.94
CA LEU A 231 -10.72 9.03 0.87
C LEU A 231 -11.17 10.43 1.33
N LEU A 232 -12.35 10.53 1.95
CA LEU A 232 -12.87 11.81 2.45
C LEU A 232 -12.00 12.41 3.55
N LEU A 233 -11.44 11.59 4.44
CA LEU A 233 -10.50 12.04 5.47
C LEU A 233 -9.22 12.56 4.84
N LEU A 234 -8.69 11.82 3.88
CA LEU A 234 -7.46 12.15 3.18
C LEU A 234 -7.61 13.44 2.36
N GLU A 235 -8.72 13.62 1.63
CA GLU A 235 -9.05 14.85 0.91
C GLU A 235 -9.11 16.07 1.83
N ARG A 236 -9.78 15.94 2.99
CA ARG A 236 -9.84 17.03 3.99
C ARG A 236 -8.47 17.34 4.58
N TRP A 237 -7.66 16.32 4.80
CA TRP A 237 -6.33 16.51 5.32
C TRP A 237 -5.41 17.20 4.33
N PHE A 238 -5.50 16.85 3.04
CA PHE A 238 -4.78 17.55 1.98
C PHE A 238 -5.23 19.01 1.83
N ALA A 239 -6.53 19.27 1.93
CA ALA A 239 -7.05 20.64 1.92
C ALA A 239 -6.55 21.47 3.12
N ALA A 240 -6.17 20.82 4.22
CA ALA A 240 -5.60 21.45 5.41
C ALA A 240 -4.06 21.56 5.39
N LEU A 241 -3.39 21.04 4.36
CA LEU A 241 -1.93 21.16 4.24
C LEU A 241 -1.54 22.63 4.04
N PRO A 242 -0.39 23.06 4.61
CA PRO A 242 0.14 24.37 4.32
C PRO A 242 0.58 24.44 2.84
N ALA A 243 0.59 25.65 2.26
CA ALA A 243 0.93 25.84 0.85
C ALA A 243 2.36 25.36 0.50
N GLU A 244 3.27 25.43 1.46
CA GLU A 244 4.63 24.88 1.37
C GLU A 244 4.69 23.34 1.41
N GLY A 245 3.58 22.65 1.67
CA GLY A 245 3.50 21.20 1.79
C GLY A 245 3.91 20.66 3.16
N ALA A 246 3.57 19.40 3.42
CA ALA A 246 4.01 18.68 4.61
C ALA A 246 5.37 18.03 4.38
N ALA A 247 6.21 18.02 5.42
CA ALA A 247 7.50 17.35 5.39
C ALA A 247 7.33 15.84 5.30
N VAL A 248 8.12 15.20 4.45
CA VAL A 248 8.26 13.75 4.34
C VAL A 248 9.73 13.37 4.21
N THR A 249 10.07 12.12 4.52
CA THR A 249 11.37 11.56 4.12
C THR A 249 11.22 10.98 2.73
N ASP A 250 12.00 11.47 1.78
CA ASP A 250 12.04 10.93 0.43
C ASP A 250 13.29 10.05 0.26
N VAL A 251 13.11 8.92 -0.42
CA VAL A 251 14.14 7.89 -0.54
C VAL A 251 14.39 7.62 -2.01
N SER A 252 15.61 7.89 -2.47
CA SER A 252 16.08 7.51 -3.80
C SER A 252 16.88 6.22 -3.73
N VAL A 253 16.53 5.25 -4.57
CA VAL A 253 17.16 3.92 -4.60
C VAL A 253 17.57 3.57 -6.03
N GLY A 254 18.82 3.18 -6.21
CA GLY A 254 19.30 2.55 -7.44
C GLY A 254 19.28 1.04 -7.30
N VAL A 255 18.85 0.35 -8.36
CA VAL A 255 18.85 -1.11 -8.44
C VAL A 255 19.52 -1.60 -9.71
N ASP A 256 20.16 -2.76 -9.62
CA ASP A 256 20.50 -3.58 -10.77
C ASP A 256 20.08 -5.03 -10.56
N GLY A 257 19.91 -5.79 -11.63
CA GLY A 257 19.27 -7.08 -11.49
C GLY A 257 19.10 -7.88 -12.77
N VAL A 258 18.40 -8.98 -12.64
CA VAL A 258 18.00 -9.85 -13.76
C VAL A 258 16.52 -10.20 -13.64
N LEU A 259 15.85 -10.32 -14.78
CA LEU A 259 14.52 -10.92 -14.85
C LEU A 259 14.65 -12.43 -15.09
N VAL A 260 14.03 -13.22 -14.22
CA VAL A 260 13.99 -14.69 -14.33
C VAL A 260 12.56 -15.18 -14.53
N ALA A 261 12.43 -16.40 -15.05
CA ALA A 261 11.15 -16.93 -15.51
C ALA A 261 10.14 -17.19 -14.38
N ASP A 262 10.61 -17.58 -13.20
CA ASP A 262 9.74 -17.96 -12.10
C ASP A 262 10.39 -17.74 -10.73
N ARG A 263 9.60 -17.98 -9.69
CA ARG A 263 10.04 -17.83 -8.29
C ARG A 263 11.17 -18.78 -7.90
N ALA A 264 11.17 -20.02 -8.39
CA ALA A 264 12.20 -20.97 -8.00
C ALA A 264 13.57 -20.52 -8.52
N ALA A 265 13.62 -20.04 -9.76
CA ALA A 265 14.80 -19.41 -10.33
C ALA A 265 15.20 -18.14 -9.55
N ALA A 266 14.23 -17.35 -9.09
CA ALA A 266 14.48 -16.12 -8.34
C ALA A 266 15.12 -16.39 -6.97
N VAL A 267 14.57 -17.36 -6.22
CA VAL A 267 15.11 -17.79 -4.93
C VAL A 267 16.50 -18.38 -5.08
N ALA A 268 16.73 -19.20 -6.12
CA ALA A 268 18.06 -19.77 -6.40
C ALA A 268 19.08 -18.67 -6.74
N THR A 269 18.69 -17.71 -7.58
CA THR A 269 19.54 -16.57 -7.97
C THR A 269 19.86 -15.71 -6.75
N ARG A 270 18.86 -15.34 -5.95
CA ARG A 270 19.04 -14.59 -4.70
C ARG A 270 19.98 -15.32 -3.74
N THR A 271 19.74 -16.60 -3.48
CA THR A 271 20.59 -17.42 -2.59
C THR A 271 22.04 -17.40 -3.06
N ARG A 272 22.25 -17.57 -4.37
CA ARG A 272 23.58 -17.53 -4.97
C ARG A 272 24.22 -16.16 -4.81
N TRP A 273 23.54 -15.07 -5.14
CA TRP A 273 24.06 -13.70 -5.01
C TRP A 273 24.41 -13.34 -3.56
N LEU A 274 23.59 -13.77 -2.60
CA LEU A 274 23.88 -13.58 -1.18
C LEU A 274 25.12 -14.37 -0.72
N SER A 275 25.38 -15.53 -1.32
CA SER A 275 26.57 -16.35 -1.03
C SER A 275 27.82 -15.93 -1.82
N GLN A 276 27.65 -15.30 -2.97
CA GLN A 276 28.70 -14.96 -3.96
C GLN A 276 28.41 -13.56 -4.54
N PRO A 277 28.59 -12.48 -3.77
CA PRO A 277 28.24 -11.13 -4.22
C PRO A 277 29.10 -10.62 -5.38
N ASP A 278 30.27 -11.22 -5.60
CA ASP A 278 31.21 -10.90 -6.69
C ASP A 278 30.74 -11.36 -8.07
N VAL A 279 29.83 -12.34 -8.16
CA VAL A 279 29.32 -12.79 -9.47
C VAL A 279 28.26 -11.86 -10.06
N VAL A 280 27.63 -11.02 -9.24
CA VAL A 280 26.42 -10.25 -9.61
C VAL A 280 26.69 -9.33 -10.81
N ASP A 281 27.79 -8.58 -10.81
CA ASP A 281 28.10 -7.64 -11.90
C ASP A 281 28.27 -8.37 -13.25
N THR A 282 28.89 -9.56 -13.23
CA THR A 282 29.07 -10.39 -14.42
C THR A 282 27.74 -10.96 -14.89
N GLU A 283 26.90 -11.46 -13.98
CA GLU A 283 25.59 -12.01 -14.35
C GLU A 283 24.64 -10.93 -14.87
N VAL A 284 24.60 -9.75 -14.25
CA VAL A 284 23.78 -8.62 -14.73
C VAL A 284 24.29 -8.10 -16.08
N SER A 285 25.61 -8.08 -16.32
CA SER A 285 26.16 -7.62 -17.62
C SER A 285 26.01 -8.63 -18.76
N THR A 286 25.92 -9.93 -18.44
CA THR A 286 25.78 -11.01 -19.44
C THR A 286 24.34 -11.53 -19.59
N SER A 287 23.42 -11.10 -18.73
CA SER A 287 22.01 -11.44 -18.80
C SER A 287 21.38 -10.95 -20.10
N SER A 288 20.50 -11.78 -20.68
CA SER A 288 19.64 -11.37 -21.79
C SER A 288 18.52 -10.41 -21.37
N ASN A 289 18.21 -10.34 -20.07
CA ASN A 289 17.16 -9.49 -19.50
C ASN A 289 17.71 -8.76 -18.25
N PRO A 290 18.65 -7.82 -18.42
CA PRO A 290 19.17 -7.04 -17.31
C PRO A 290 18.14 -6.01 -16.85
N VAL A 291 18.13 -5.72 -15.55
CA VAL A 291 17.38 -4.61 -14.96
C VAL A 291 18.38 -3.59 -14.42
N ARG A 292 18.21 -2.31 -14.78
CA ARG A 292 18.95 -1.19 -14.18
C ARG A 292 18.02 0.00 -14.07
N GLN A 293 17.62 0.33 -12.84
CA GLN A 293 16.58 1.34 -12.61
C GLN A 293 16.92 2.19 -11.38
N GLN A 294 16.31 3.36 -11.34
CA GLN A 294 16.30 4.21 -10.15
C GLN A 294 14.84 4.52 -9.79
N PHE A 295 14.56 4.50 -8.50
CA PHE A 295 13.25 4.77 -7.94
C PHE A 295 13.36 5.85 -6.90
N GLN A 296 12.27 6.61 -6.75
CA GLN A 296 12.15 7.63 -5.72
C GLN A 296 10.79 7.48 -5.05
N LEU A 297 10.79 7.46 -3.71
CA LEU A 297 9.60 7.14 -2.92
C LEU A 297 8.44 8.07 -3.23
N THR A 298 8.69 9.38 -3.34
CA THR A 298 7.64 10.38 -3.61
C THR A 298 7.09 10.33 -5.04
N THR A 299 7.80 9.74 -6.00
CA THR A 299 7.31 9.60 -7.40
C THR A 299 6.77 8.21 -7.70
N ARG A 300 7.26 7.17 -7.01
CA ARG A 300 6.82 5.78 -7.16
C ARG A 300 6.54 5.13 -5.79
N PRO A 301 5.59 5.65 -5.01
CA PRO A 301 5.34 5.16 -3.64
C PRO A 301 4.81 3.73 -3.59
N ALA A 302 4.11 3.28 -4.65
CA ALA A 302 3.59 1.92 -4.77
C ALA A 302 4.69 0.84 -4.67
N LEU A 303 5.94 1.16 -5.04
CA LEU A 303 7.06 0.21 -4.91
C LEU A 303 7.47 -0.02 -3.45
N GLY A 304 7.01 0.81 -2.52
CA GLY A 304 7.24 0.61 -1.08
C GLY A 304 6.74 -0.73 -0.56
N ALA A 305 5.65 -1.24 -1.15
CA ALA A 305 5.12 -2.58 -0.92
C ALA A 305 6.16 -3.70 -1.04
N LEU A 306 7.16 -3.50 -1.89
CA LEU A 306 8.21 -4.47 -2.20
C LEU A 306 9.39 -4.39 -1.21
N GLY A 307 9.39 -3.40 -0.32
CA GLY A 307 10.51 -3.15 0.58
C GLY A 307 11.71 -2.48 -0.08
N VAL A 308 11.61 -2.00 -1.33
CA VAL A 308 12.75 -1.43 -2.07
C VAL A 308 13.35 -0.19 -1.38
N TYR A 309 12.51 0.64 -0.75
CA TYR A 309 12.95 1.85 -0.03
C TYR A 309 13.47 1.56 1.37
N HIS A 310 13.13 0.39 1.93
CA HIS A 310 13.61 -0.10 3.22
C HIS A 310 14.97 -0.80 3.11
N ALA A 311 15.19 -1.53 2.01
CA ALA A 311 16.37 -2.35 1.79
C ALA A 311 17.67 -1.54 1.81
N ALA A 312 18.73 -2.11 2.39
CA ALA A 312 20.05 -1.52 2.46
C ALA A 312 20.84 -1.73 1.15
N VAL A 313 21.87 -0.91 0.92
CA VAL A 313 22.80 -1.13 -0.21
C VAL A 313 23.45 -2.51 -0.07
N GLY A 314 23.38 -3.30 -1.14
CA GLY A 314 23.83 -4.69 -1.18
C GLY A 314 22.73 -5.72 -0.93
N ASP A 315 21.57 -5.33 -0.41
CA ASP A 315 20.43 -6.24 -0.24
C ASP A 315 19.93 -6.71 -1.61
N VAL A 316 19.47 -7.97 -1.65
CA VAL A 316 18.85 -8.57 -2.83
C VAL A 316 17.37 -8.83 -2.53
N ILE A 317 16.50 -8.11 -3.24
CA ILE A 317 15.05 -8.21 -3.16
C ILE A 317 14.49 -8.94 -4.37
N LEU A 318 13.31 -9.54 -4.19
CA LEU A 318 12.55 -10.15 -5.26
C LEU A 318 11.33 -9.27 -5.53
N ALA A 319 11.02 -9.02 -6.80
CA ALA A 319 9.83 -8.27 -7.20
C ALA A 319 9.09 -9.02 -8.31
N PRO A 320 7.74 -9.12 -8.26
CA PRO A 320 6.98 -9.67 -9.37
C PRO A 320 7.14 -8.79 -10.61
N ALA A 321 7.07 -9.41 -11.79
CA ALA A 321 7.09 -8.72 -13.08
C ALA A 321 5.83 -9.06 -13.89
N ALA A 322 5.46 -8.15 -14.79
CA ALA A 322 4.18 -8.14 -15.52
C ALA A 322 3.86 -9.41 -16.33
N ASP A 323 4.87 -10.22 -16.67
CA ASP A 323 4.72 -11.39 -17.53
C ASP A 323 4.72 -12.71 -16.72
N GLY A 324 4.52 -12.63 -15.40
CA GLY A 324 4.62 -13.77 -14.48
C GLY A 324 6.06 -14.15 -14.09
N GLY A 325 7.05 -13.43 -14.63
CA GLY A 325 8.44 -13.52 -14.22
C GLY A 325 8.71 -12.84 -12.87
N VAL A 326 9.94 -12.96 -12.39
CA VAL A 326 10.38 -12.36 -11.14
C VAL A 326 11.69 -11.61 -11.37
N ALA A 327 11.74 -10.34 -10.98
CA ALA A 327 12.97 -9.57 -10.97
C ALA A 327 13.75 -9.88 -9.68
N VAL A 328 15.03 -10.21 -9.83
CA VAL A 328 16.00 -10.34 -8.73
C VAL A 328 16.85 -9.08 -8.75
N LEU A 329 16.65 -8.21 -7.77
CA LEU A 329 17.19 -6.86 -7.75
C LEU A 329 18.14 -6.69 -6.59
N ARG A 330 19.36 -6.26 -6.85
CA ARG A 330 20.32 -5.78 -5.85
C ARG A 330 20.19 -4.27 -5.69
N ILE A 331 20.16 -3.79 -4.45
CA ILE A 331 20.24 -2.37 -4.15
C ILE A 331 21.67 -1.88 -4.37
N THR A 332 21.87 -0.97 -5.31
CA THR A 332 23.19 -0.42 -5.67
C THR A 332 23.45 0.93 -5.02
N SER A 333 22.40 1.70 -4.74
CA SER A 333 22.49 2.96 -4.02
C SER A 333 21.21 3.23 -3.24
N ARG A 334 21.34 3.95 -2.13
CA ARG A 334 20.22 4.42 -1.32
C ARG A 334 20.57 5.78 -0.72
N GLN A 335 19.68 6.74 -0.87
CA GLN A 335 19.81 8.08 -0.30
C GLN A 335 18.48 8.52 0.28
N GLU A 336 18.51 8.92 1.55
CA GLU A 336 17.38 9.59 2.20
C GLU A 336 17.61 11.09 2.15
N GLN A 337 16.55 11.84 1.85
CA GLN A 337 16.58 13.29 1.83
C GLN A 337 15.27 13.86 2.36
N PRO A 338 15.29 15.06 2.97
CA PRO A 338 14.06 15.77 3.28
C PRO A 338 13.29 16.06 1.99
N GLY A 339 12.03 15.68 1.96
CA GLY A 339 11.09 16.00 0.89
C GLY A 339 9.89 16.78 1.43
N ARG A 340 9.03 17.21 0.50
CA ARG A 340 7.73 17.79 0.84
C ARG A 340 6.67 17.24 -0.09
N LEU A 341 5.47 17.04 0.45
CA LEU A 341 4.28 16.73 -0.34
C LEU A 341 3.29 17.88 -0.25
N THR A 342 2.88 18.34 -1.41
CA THR A 342 1.88 19.38 -1.61
C THR A 342 0.57 18.76 -2.12
N ALA A 343 -0.52 19.53 -2.06
CA ALA A 343 -1.78 19.12 -2.68
C ALA A 343 -1.65 18.90 -4.21
N ASP A 344 -0.75 19.64 -4.87
CA ASP A 344 -0.50 19.54 -6.30
C ASP A 344 0.19 18.20 -6.65
N ASP A 345 1.11 17.71 -5.81
CA ASP A 345 1.76 16.41 -6.02
C ASP A 345 0.75 15.25 -6.02
N LEU A 346 -0.27 15.36 -5.17
CA LEU A 346 -1.35 14.37 -5.06
C LEU A 346 -2.32 14.44 -6.23
N ALA A 347 -2.67 15.66 -6.66
CA ALA A 347 -3.44 15.85 -7.88
C ALA A 347 -2.69 15.29 -9.09
N ALA A 348 -1.37 15.52 -9.19
CA ALA A 348 -0.52 14.97 -10.23
C ALA A 348 -0.45 13.43 -10.16
N ALA A 349 -0.33 12.84 -8.96
CA ALA A 349 -0.33 11.39 -8.78
C ALA A 349 -1.63 10.75 -9.25
N SER A 350 -2.78 11.40 -9.02
CA SER A 350 -4.08 10.93 -9.53
C SER A 350 -4.16 10.98 -11.06
N GLN A 351 -3.60 12.00 -11.70
CA GLN A 351 -3.67 12.21 -13.15
C GLN A 351 -2.64 11.38 -13.92
N GLY A 352 -1.45 11.19 -13.33
CA GLY A 352 -0.36 10.38 -13.88
C GLY A 352 -0.56 8.89 -13.69
N ALA A 353 -1.51 8.49 -12.86
CA ALA A 353 -1.96 7.11 -12.74
C ALA A 353 -2.56 6.62 -14.07
N GLY A 354 -1.79 5.85 -14.85
CA GLY A 354 -2.36 5.08 -15.94
C GLY A 354 -3.48 4.17 -15.42
N GLY A 355 -4.62 4.12 -16.12
CA GLY A 355 -5.74 3.23 -15.77
C GLY A 355 -7.06 3.95 -15.49
N GLY A 356 -7.98 3.23 -14.85
CA GLY A 356 -9.30 3.71 -14.46
C GLY A 356 -9.33 4.36 -13.08
N PRO A 357 -10.53 4.73 -12.58
CA PRO A 357 -10.69 5.45 -11.31
C PRO A 357 -10.06 4.76 -10.09
N SER A 358 -10.06 3.42 -10.04
CA SER A 358 -9.46 2.66 -8.94
C SER A 358 -7.93 2.79 -8.91
N GLN A 359 -7.27 2.85 -10.06
CA GLN A 359 -5.82 3.10 -10.15
C GLN A 359 -5.43 4.51 -9.73
N GLN A 360 -6.26 5.50 -10.06
CA GLN A 360 -6.06 6.88 -9.65
C GLN A 360 -6.19 7.01 -8.13
N LEU A 361 -7.21 6.37 -7.56
CA LEU A 361 -7.44 6.33 -6.13
C LEU A 361 -6.26 5.69 -5.37
N SER A 362 -5.79 4.53 -5.84
CA SER A 362 -4.62 3.84 -5.29
C SER A 362 -3.37 4.75 -5.26
N ALA A 363 -3.15 5.54 -6.32
CA ALA A 363 -2.06 6.54 -6.39
C ALA A 363 -2.09 7.52 -5.24
N ILE A 364 -3.27 8.11 -5.02
CA ILE A 364 -3.49 9.14 -4.03
C ILE A 364 -3.22 8.56 -2.65
N PHE A 365 -3.65 7.33 -2.41
CA PHE A 365 -3.45 6.68 -1.12
C PHE A 365 -2.01 6.24 -0.87
N ASP A 366 -1.30 5.74 -1.87
CA ASP A 366 0.11 5.39 -1.72
C ASP A 366 0.97 6.62 -1.44
N LEU A 367 0.75 7.71 -2.18
CA LEU A 367 1.48 8.96 -1.96
C LEU A 367 1.05 9.63 -0.65
N GLY A 368 -0.26 9.68 -0.38
CA GLY A 368 -0.84 10.26 0.83
C GLY A 368 -0.43 9.54 2.10
N ALA A 369 -0.21 8.23 2.04
CA ALA A 369 0.23 7.44 3.18
C ALA A 369 1.57 7.90 3.74
N LEU A 370 2.45 8.53 2.93
CA LEU A 370 3.73 9.05 3.43
C LEU A 370 3.55 10.13 4.51
N LEU A 371 2.40 10.84 4.51
CA LEU A 371 2.05 11.81 5.56
C LEU A 371 1.69 11.16 6.90
N LEU A 372 1.42 9.85 6.91
CA LEU A 372 1.09 9.09 8.12
C LEU A 372 2.34 8.65 8.89
N ALA A 373 3.54 8.75 8.31
CA ALA A 373 4.78 8.28 8.94
C ALA A 373 5.00 8.86 10.36
N PRO A 374 4.81 10.18 10.62
CA PRO A 374 4.94 10.73 11.97
C PRO A 374 3.92 10.16 12.95
N THR A 375 2.68 9.93 12.50
CA THR A 375 1.63 9.31 13.31
C THR A 375 2.01 7.87 13.66
N ALA A 376 2.53 7.11 12.69
CA ALA A 376 2.97 5.73 12.87
C ALA A 376 4.13 5.61 13.87
N GLU A 377 5.11 6.51 13.79
CA GLU A 377 6.21 6.59 14.75
C GLU A 377 5.71 6.92 16.16
N GLN A 378 4.79 7.87 16.28
CA GLN A 378 4.26 8.31 17.57
C GLN A 378 3.44 7.22 18.28
N VAL A 379 2.64 6.45 17.55
CA VAL A 379 1.74 5.43 18.13
C VAL A 379 2.39 4.07 18.25
N GLY A 380 3.42 3.82 17.43
CA GLY A 380 4.01 2.50 17.25
C GLY A 380 3.13 1.61 16.37
N VAL A 381 3.77 0.96 15.39
CA VAL A 381 3.15 -0.07 14.56
C VAL A 381 3.94 -1.35 14.72
N THR A 382 3.27 -2.44 15.05
CA THR A 382 3.85 -3.79 15.02
C THR A 382 3.06 -4.67 14.08
N VAL A 383 3.74 -5.54 13.33
CA VAL A 383 3.11 -6.44 12.36
C VAL A 383 3.46 -7.87 12.73
N ASN A 384 2.48 -8.76 12.58
CA ASN A 384 2.69 -10.18 12.77
C ASN A 384 3.73 -10.69 11.76
N PRO A 385 4.87 -11.28 12.20
CA PRO A 385 5.96 -11.67 11.30
C PRO A 385 5.57 -12.66 10.20
N ARG A 386 4.45 -13.37 10.36
CA ARG A 386 3.91 -14.28 9.33
C ARG A 386 3.35 -13.53 8.11
N ILE A 387 2.97 -12.25 8.29
CA ILE A 387 2.41 -11.40 7.23
C ILE A 387 3.56 -10.62 6.56
N GLY A 388 4.43 -10.00 7.37
CA GLY A 388 5.57 -9.23 6.88
C GLY A 388 6.21 -8.39 7.97
N ALA A 389 6.98 -7.39 7.55
CA ALA A 389 7.56 -6.35 8.42
C ALA A 389 6.94 -4.99 8.11
N TRP A 390 6.88 -4.11 9.10
CA TRP A 390 6.48 -2.72 8.90
C TRP A 390 7.64 -1.91 8.34
N ASP A 391 7.43 -1.25 7.20
CA ASP A 391 8.34 -0.21 6.71
C ASP A 391 7.77 1.18 7.05
N PRO A 392 8.40 1.94 7.97
CA PRO A 392 7.91 3.25 8.37
C PRO A 392 8.09 4.31 7.28
N LEU A 393 8.96 4.09 6.29
CA LEU A 393 9.24 5.07 5.23
C LEU A 393 8.14 5.04 4.17
N SER A 394 7.81 3.86 3.64
CA SER A 394 6.70 3.71 2.69
C SER A 394 5.33 3.49 3.36
N VAL A 395 5.31 3.40 4.69
CA VAL A 395 4.10 3.19 5.50
C VAL A 395 3.36 1.96 5.00
N ALA A 396 4.07 0.84 4.86
CA ALA A 396 3.56 -0.38 4.25
C ALA A 396 4.07 -1.63 4.97
N VAL A 397 3.34 -2.74 4.81
CA VAL A 397 3.81 -4.06 5.21
C VAL A 397 4.58 -4.68 4.05
N ILE A 398 5.86 -4.95 4.27
CA ILE A 398 6.79 -5.45 3.27
C ILE A 398 7.11 -6.94 3.47
N PRO A 399 7.50 -7.66 2.41
CA PRO A 399 7.95 -9.04 2.54
C PRO A 399 9.21 -9.16 3.42
N VAL A 400 9.37 -10.32 4.06
CA VAL A 400 10.56 -10.69 4.83
C VAL A 400 11.15 -12.00 4.32
N GLY A 401 12.48 -12.14 4.41
CA GLY A 401 13.19 -13.34 3.98
C GLY A 401 13.10 -13.59 2.47
N ASP A 402 12.65 -14.78 2.08
CA ASP A 402 12.41 -15.17 0.67
C ASP A 402 10.95 -14.94 0.23
N GLY A 403 10.19 -14.23 1.06
CA GLY A 403 8.83 -13.81 0.73
C GLY A 403 8.86 -12.82 -0.42
N LEU A 404 8.15 -13.17 -1.50
CA LEU A 404 7.65 -12.23 -2.50
C LEU A 404 6.33 -11.67 -1.99
#